data_AF-A0AAW5Z5W4-F1
#
_entry.id   AF-A0AAW5Z5W4-F1
#
_cell.length_a   1.000
_cell.length_b   1.000
_cell.length_c   1.000
_cell.angle_alpha   90.00
_cell.angle_beta   90.00
_cell.angle_gamma   90.00
#
_symmetry.space_group_name_H-M   'P 1'
#
loop_
_entity.id
_entity.type
_entity.pdbx_description
1 polymer ?
#
loop_
_entity_poly.entity_id
_entity_poly.type
_entity_poly.pdbx_seq_one_letter_code
_entity_poly.pdbx_strand_id
1 'polypeptide(L)'
;KLVTLNPKLKSTAAGRYQLLSRWWDAYRKQLGLKDFSPESQDAVALQQIKERGALPMIDRGDIRQAIDRCSNIWASLPGAGYGQYEHKIGDLISRFKDAGGVVNEADL
;
A
#
# COMPACT_ATOMS: atom_id res chain seq x y z
N LYS A 1 15.07 -8.21 6.61
CA LYS A 1 15.77 -9.42 6.12
C LYS A 1 15.68 -9.43 4.60
N LEU A 2 16.76 -9.71 3.87
CA LEU A 2 16.71 -9.84 2.41
C LEU A 2 16.13 -11.23 2.06
N VAL A 3 15.13 -11.26 1.18
CA VAL A 3 14.46 -12.46 0.69
C VAL A 3 14.66 -12.55 -0.82
N THR A 4 15.06 -13.72 -1.31
CA THR A 4 15.16 -14.00 -2.75
C THR A 4 13.83 -14.56 -3.22
N LEU A 5 13.09 -13.79 -4.04
CA LEU A 5 11.79 -14.20 -4.58
C LEU A 5 11.94 -15.11 -5.80
N ASN A 6 12.95 -14.85 -6.63
CA ASN A 6 13.38 -15.71 -7.73
C ASN A 6 14.87 -15.44 -8.02
N PRO A 7 15.54 -16.19 -8.92
CA PRO A 7 16.98 -16.03 -9.18
C PRO A 7 17.42 -14.61 -9.58
N LYS A 8 16.50 -13.77 -10.09
CA LYS A 8 16.78 -12.40 -10.56
C LYS A 8 16.17 -11.31 -9.65
N LEU A 9 15.37 -11.66 -8.65
CA LEU A 9 14.62 -10.71 -7.82
C LEU A 9 14.84 -10.98 -6.33
N LYS A 10 15.37 -9.98 -5.62
CA LYS A 10 15.52 -9.97 -4.17
C LYS A 10 14.75 -8.78 -3.60
N SER A 11 14.05 -8.97 -2.48
CA SER A 11 13.26 -7.94 -1.81
C SER A 11 13.53 -7.93 -0.31
N THR A 12 13.46 -6.76 0.32
CA THR A 12 13.49 -6.63 1.79
C THR A 12 12.12 -6.33 2.39
N ALA A 13 11.07 -6.43 1.58
CA ALA A 13 9.69 -6.18 1.98
C ALA A 13 9.30 -7.03 3.20
N ALA A 14 8.72 -6.39 4.20
CA ALA A 14 8.27 -7.06 5.42
C ALA A 14 6.98 -6.41 5.97
N GLY A 15 6.29 -7.16 6.84
CA GLY A 15 5.05 -6.69 7.46
C GLY A 15 3.83 -6.76 6.55
N ARG A 16 2.69 -6.32 7.08
CA ARG A 16 1.37 -6.35 6.43
C ARG A 16 1.37 -5.60 5.10
N TYR A 17 2.12 -4.52 5.02
CA TYR A 17 2.19 -3.64 3.84
C TYR A 17 3.47 -3.79 3.03
N GLN A 18 4.22 -4.89 3.21
CA GLN A 18 5.41 -5.20 2.42
C GLN A 18 6.42 -4.04 2.36
N LEU A 19 6.63 -3.34 3.48
CA LEU A 19 7.50 -2.18 3.56
C LEU A 19 8.97 -2.59 3.35
N LEU A 20 9.66 -1.92 2.43
CA LEU A 20 11.09 -2.13 2.22
C LEU A 20 11.90 -1.55 3.39
N SER A 21 12.93 -2.30 3.83
CA SER A 21 13.81 -1.89 4.94
C SER A 21 14.41 -0.50 4.76
N ARG A 22 14.75 -0.10 3.53
CA ARG A 22 15.30 1.24 3.24
C ARG A 22 14.35 2.39 3.58
N TRP A 23 13.04 2.16 3.44
CA TRP A 23 12.01 3.16 3.70
C TRP A 23 11.60 3.17 5.17
N TRP A 24 11.66 2.00 5.82
CA TRP A 24 11.39 1.89 7.25
C TRP A 24 12.25 2.86 8.07
N ASP A 25 13.56 2.93 7.84
CA ASP A 25 14.43 3.80 8.64
C ASP A 25 14.07 5.28 8.52
N ALA A 26 13.68 5.72 7.32
CA ALA A 26 13.23 7.09 7.07
C ALA A 26 11.92 7.39 7.82
N TYR A 27 10.90 6.55 7.64
CA TYR A 27 9.59 6.75 8.30
C TYR A 27 9.66 6.57 9.81
N ARG A 28 10.46 5.63 10.30
CA ARG A 28 10.72 5.44 11.73
C ARG A 28 11.23 6.73 12.37
N LYS A 29 12.19 7.40 11.73
CA LYS A 29 12.73 8.67 12.22
C LYS A 29 11.72 9.81 12.08
N GLN A 30 11.03 9.90 10.94
CA GLN A 30 10.05 10.95 10.65
C GLN A 30 8.84 10.90 11.60
N LEU A 31 8.37 9.70 11.93
CA LEU A 31 7.16 9.48 12.75
C LEU A 31 7.49 9.14 14.21
N GLY A 32 8.76 9.04 14.58
CA GLY A 32 9.18 8.72 15.96
C GLY A 32 8.82 7.30 16.40
N LEU A 33 8.80 6.34 15.48
CA LEU A 33 8.38 4.96 15.76
C LEU A 33 9.47 4.18 16.52
N LYS A 34 9.05 3.43 17.54
CA LYS A 34 9.97 2.72 18.44
C LYS A 34 10.24 1.28 18.00
N ASP A 35 9.28 0.67 17.33
CA ASP A 35 9.27 -0.74 16.94
C ASP A 35 8.63 -0.94 15.56
N PHE A 36 8.54 -2.19 15.11
CA PHE A 36 7.85 -2.58 13.87
C PHE A 36 6.54 -3.34 14.17
N SER A 37 5.82 -2.92 15.21
CA SER A 37 4.50 -3.45 15.59
C SER A 37 3.45 -3.24 14.48
N PRO A 38 2.31 -3.96 14.51
CA PRO A 38 1.20 -3.72 13.59
C PRO A 38 0.78 -2.24 13.51
N GLU A 39 0.74 -1.55 14.64
CA GLU A 39 0.37 -0.13 14.75
C GLU A 39 1.42 0.77 14.06
N SER A 40 2.70 0.50 14.28
CA SER A 40 3.80 1.18 13.59
C SER A 40 3.75 0.94 12.08
N GLN A 41 3.39 -0.27 11.63
CA GLN A 41 3.23 -0.57 10.21
C GLN A 41 2.05 0.18 9.58
N ASP A 42 0.92 0.24 10.27
CA ASP A 42 -0.26 1.01 9.86
C ASP A 42 0.08 2.50 9.75
N ALA A 43 0.79 3.07 10.72
CA ALA A 43 1.21 4.47 10.70
C ALA A 43 2.07 4.81 9.46
N VAL A 44 3.00 3.92 9.09
CA VAL A 44 3.81 4.11 7.88
C VAL A 44 2.99 3.96 6.60
N ALA A 45 2.07 3.00 6.54
CA ALA A 45 1.17 2.85 5.40
C ALA A 45 0.30 4.10 5.20
N LEU A 46 -0.33 4.59 6.26
CA LEU A 46 -1.14 5.81 6.25
C LEU A 46 -0.32 7.04 5.87
N GLN A 47 0.91 7.16 6.36
CA GLN A 47 1.80 8.26 5.98
C GLN A 47 2.18 8.22 4.50
N GLN A 48 2.47 7.04 3.94
CA GLN A 48 2.73 6.89 2.50
C GLN A 48 1.49 7.24 1.66
N ILE A 49 0.29 6.80 2.07
CA ILE A 49 -0.98 7.16 1.42
C ILE A 49 -1.21 8.68 1.47
N LYS A 50 -0.90 9.31 2.61
CA LYS A 50 -0.98 10.76 2.79
C LYS A 50 -0.05 11.50 1.83
N GLU A 51 1.20 11.06 1.71
CA GLU A 51 2.19 11.65 0.81
C GLU A 51 1.81 11.51 -0.67
N ARG A 52 0.99 10.51 -1.02
CA ARG A 52 0.40 10.37 -2.36
C ARG A 52 -0.86 11.21 -2.58
N GLY A 53 -1.37 11.87 -1.54
CA GLY A 53 -2.62 12.62 -1.58
C GLY A 53 -3.85 11.73 -1.75
N ALA A 54 -3.76 10.46 -1.35
CA ALA A 54 -4.84 9.49 -1.52
C ALA A 54 -5.79 9.42 -0.31
N LEU A 55 -5.44 10.00 0.85
CA LEU A 55 -6.34 10.02 2.02
C LEU A 55 -7.70 10.69 1.70
N PRO A 56 -7.76 11.89 1.11
CA PRO A 56 -9.06 12.49 0.78
C PRO A 56 -9.85 11.69 -0.25
N MET A 57 -9.16 10.89 -1.09
CA MET A 57 -9.81 10.00 -2.05
C MET A 57 -10.46 8.81 -1.34
N ILE A 58 -9.77 8.22 -0.36
CA ILE A 58 -10.33 7.16 0.48
C ILE A 58 -11.53 7.69 1.28
N ASP A 59 -11.39 8.87 1.91
CA ASP A 59 -12.43 9.47 2.75
C ASP A 59 -13.72 9.76 1.97
N ARG A 60 -13.60 10.16 0.70
CA ARG A 60 -14.75 10.41 -0.19
C ARG A 60 -15.23 9.17 -0.95
N GLY A 61 -14.64 8.00 -0.75
CA GLY A 61 -15.03 6.74 -1.41
C GLY A 61 -14.54 6.56 -2.85
N ASP A 62 -13.56 7.36 -3.28
CA ASP A 62 -12.93 7.32 -4.62
C ASP A 62 -11.75 6.32 -4.62
N ILE A 63 -12.06 5.06 -4.40
CA ILE A 63 -11.09 4.00 -4.10
C ILE A 63 -10.22 3.61 -5.30
N ARG A 64 -10.73 3.64 -6.55
CA ARG A 64 -9.90 3.38 -7.73
C ARG A 64 -8.82 4.42 -7.88
N GLN A 65 -9.16 5.69 -7.68
CA GLN A 65 -8.19 6.79 -7.73
C GLN A 65 -7.17 6.66 -6.60
N ALA A 66 -7.60 6.29 -5.39
CA ALA A 66 -6.68 6.03 -4.28
C ALA A 66 -5.69 4.89 -4.60
N ILE A 67 -6.18 3.78 -5.16
CA ILE A 67 -5.37 2.63 -5.55
C ILE A 67 -4.36 3.02 -6.64
N ASP A 68 -4.81 3.71 -7.69
CA ASP A 68 -3.95 4.18 -8.77
C ASP A 68 -2.83 5.09 -8.24
N ARG A 69 -3.19 6.02 -7.34
CA ARG A 69 -2.21 6.93 -6.73
C ARG A 69 -1.19 6.22 -5.87
N CYS A 70 -1.53 5.08 -5.29
CA CYS A 70 -0.65 4.27 -4.44
C CYS A 70 0.05 3.13 -5.18
N SER A 71 -0.20 2.93 -6.47
CA SER A 71 0.38 1.84 -7.28
C SER A 71 1.91 1.80 -7.23
N ASN A 72 2.56 2.95 -7.21
CA ASN A 72 4.02 3.06 -7.12
C ASN A 72 4.59 2.75 -5.72
N ILE A 73 3.76 2.47 -4.71
CA ILE A 73 4.19 2.06 -3.37
C ILE A 73 4.10 0.54 -3.25
N TRP A 74 3.00 -0.05 -3.70
CA TRP A 74 2.71 -1.47 -3.56
C TRP A 74 2.66 -2.17 -4.90
N ALA A 75 3.63 -3.05 -5.13
CA ALA A 75 3.77 -3.82 -6.37
C ALA A 75 2.58 -4.74 -6.71
N SER A 76 1.69 -5.00 -5.75
CA SER A 76 0.50 -5.80 -5.93
C SER A 76 -0.71 -5.00 -6.42
N LEU A 77 -0.62 -3.67 -6.46
CA LEU A 77 -1.70 -2.82 -6.97
C LEU A 77 -1.61 -2.70 -8.50
N PRO A 78 -2.76 -2.54 -9.18
CA PRO A 78 -2.78 -2.36 -10.63
C PRO A 78 -2.02 -1.09 -11.02
N GLY A 79 -1.18 -1.19 -12.06
CA GLY A 79 -0.37 -0.08 -12.58
C GLY A 79 0.96 0.12 -11.87
N ALA A 80 1.35 -0.77 -10.95
CA ALA A 80 2.58 -0.64 -10.19
C ALA A 80 3.85 -0.86 -11.06
N GLY A 81 3.77 -1.70 -12.09
CA GLY A 81 4.81 -1.81 -13.12
C GLY A 81 6.10 -2.51 -12.67
N TYR A 82 6.09 -3.21 -11.53
CA TYR A 82 7.25 -3.92 -11.00
C TYR A 82 7.50 -5.29 -11.65
N GLY A 83 6.70 -5.67 -12.65
CA GLY A 83 6.75 -7.01 -13.26
C GLY A 83 6.39 -8.14 -12.29
N GLN A 84 5.67 -7.80 -11.22
CA GLN A 84 5.12 -8.74 -10.24
C GLN A 84 3.61 -8.94 -10.52
N TYR A 85 3.00 -9.91 -9.84
CA TYR A 85 1.55 -10.09 -9.94
C TYR A 85 0.81 -8.91 -9.32
N GLU A 86 -0.05 -8.27 -10.12
CA GLU A 86 -0.93 -7.19 -9.72
C GLU A 86 -2.37 -7.70 -9.57
N HIS A 87 -3.06 -7.27 -8.52
CA HIS A 87 -4.48 -7.60 -8.31
C HIS A 87 -5.37 -6.82 -9.29
N LYS A 88 -6.51 -7.43 -9.64
CA LYS A 88 -7.53 -6.74 -10.42
C LYS A 88 -8.21 -5.68 -9.57
N ILE A 89 -8.46 -4.52 -10.18
CA ILE A 89 -9.10 -3.40 -9.48
C ILE A 89 -10.48 -3.76 -8.91
N GLY A 90 -11.28 -4.56 -9.63
CA GLY A 90 -12.58 -5.01 -9.16
C GLY A 90 -12.50 -5.89 -7.90
N ASP A 91 -11.50 -6.77 -7.82
CA ASP A 91 -11.29 -7.62 -6.64
C ASP A 91 -10.90 -6.76 -5.43
N LEU A 92 -10.04 -5.76 -5.62
CA LEU A 92 -9.63 -4.84 -4.55
C LEU A 92 -10.80 -4.00 -4.04
N ILE A 93 -11.65 -3.48 -4.92
CA ILE A 93 -12.86 -2.75 -4.54
C ILE A 93 -13.82 -3.65 -3.77
N SER A 94 -14.02 -4.88 -4.24
CA SER A 94 -14.85 -5.87 -3.54
C SER A 94 -14.34 -6.11 -2.12
N ARG A 95 -13.03 -6.33 -1.95
CA ARG A 95 -12.40 -6.48 -0.64
C ARG A 95 -12.52 -5.24 0.24
N PHE A 96 -12.46 -4.04 -0.32
CA PHE A 96 -12.68 -2.81 0.42
C PHE A 96 -14.12 -2.71 0.94
N LYS A 97 -15.11 -3.07 0.11
CA LYS A 97 -16.53 -3.14 0.51
C LYS A 97 -16.75 -4.20 1.58
N ASP A 98 -16.19 -5.41 1.43
CA ASP A 98 -16.26 -6.50 2.42
C ASP A 98 -15.68 -6.08 3.79
N ALA A 99 -14.66 -5.21 3.78
CA ALA A 99 -14.07 -4.64 4.99
C ALA A 99 -14.90 -3.52 5.64
N GLY A 100 -16.09 -3.21 5.10
CA GLY A 100 -16.99 -2.17 5.59
C GLY A 100 -16.76 -0.78 4.97
N GLY A 101 -15.91 -0.67 3.95
CA GLY A 101 -15.64 0.59 3.26
C GLY A 101 -16.76 1.00 2.31
N VAL A 102 -17.00 2.30 2.18
CA VAL A 102 -17.99 2.87 1.26
C VAL A 102 -17.30 3.33 -0.02
N VAL A 103 -17.86 2.98 -1.17
CA VAL A 103 -17.34 3.35 -2.50
C VAL A 103 -18.38 4.21 -3.18
N ASN A 104 -17.99 5.42 -3.59
CA ASN A 104 -18.87 6.41 -4.22
C ASN A 104 -18.72 6.49 -5.74
N GLU A 105 -17.90 5.62 -6.31
CA GLU A 105 -17.72 5.55 -7.76
C GLU A 105 -18.95 4.89 -8.39
N ALA A 106 -19.50 5.53 -9.42
CA ALA A 106 -20.50 4.89 -10.27
C ALA A 106 -19.85 3.66 -10.93
N ASP A 107 -20.50 2.50 -10.81
CA ASP A 107 -20.11 1.31 -11.54
C ASP A 107 -20.18 1.63 -13.04
N LEU A 108 -19.02 1.82 -13.68
CA LEU A 108 -18.87 1.92 -15.14
C LEU A 108 -18.97 0.54 -15.78
#